data_AF-A0A353TYL9-F1
#
_entry.id   AF-A0A353TYL9-F1
#
_cell.length_a   1.000
_cell.length_b   1.000
_cell.length_c   1.000
_cell.angle_alpha   90.00
_cell.angle_beta   90.00
_cell.angle_gamma   90.00
#
_symmetry.space_group_name_H-M   'P 1'
#
loop_
_entity.id
_entity.type
_entity.pdbx_description
1 polymer ?
#
loop_
_entity_poly.entity_id
_entity_poly.type
_entity_poly.pdbx_seq_one_letter_code
_entity_poly.pdbx_strand_id
1 'polypeptide(L)'
;NGDDILSDMELLRLAFPRRVFTLSQTKFVIDRLHWLYKNRDLVGGLKFVEEPKVLRFFMGKLDAVSDWPEKLVAKYKADFGDSL
;
A
#
# COMPACT_ATOMS: atom_id res chain seq x y z
N ASN A 1 4.34 -27.25 -11.46
CA ASN A 1 3.30 -26.88 -10.47
C ASN A 1 4.02 -26.10 -9.39
N GLY A 2 3.98 -24.76 -9.47
CA GLY A 2 4.63 -23.91 -8.48
C GLY A 2 3.73 -23.85 -7.28
N ASP A 3 4.13 -24.50 -6.19
CA ASP A 3 3.44 -24.38 -4.92
C ASP A 3 3.63 -22.95 -4.40
N ASP A 4 2.52 -22.27 -4.15
CA ASP A 4 2.51 -20.94 -3.58
C ASP A 4 2.79 -21.04 -2.07
N ILE A 5 4.08 -21.11 -1.76
CA ILE A 5 4.57 -21.01 -0.39
C ILE A 5 4.27 -19.59 0.08
N LEU A 6 3.41 -19.48 1.10
CA LEU A 6 3.19 -18.23 1.83
C LEU A 6 4.55 -17.77 2.38
N SER A 7 4.95 -16.55 2.03
CA SER A 7 6.22 -15.98 2.53
C SER A 7 6.11 -15.80 4.04
N ASP A 8 7.08 -16.32 4.80
CA ASP A 8 7.16 -16.13 6.25
C ASP A 8 7.31 -14.65 6.65
N MET A 9 7.71 -13.80 5.70
CA MET A 9 7.80 -12.35 5.89
C MET A 9 7.01 -11.61 4.79
N GLU A 10 6.01 -10.84 5.21
CA GLU A 10 5.30 -9.87 4.36
C GLU A 10 6.02 -8.52 4.41
N LEU A 11 6.97 -8.32 3.50
CA LEU A 11 7.80 -7.11 3.46
C LEU A 11 7.38 -6.18 2.32
N LEU A 12 7.23 -4.89 2.64
CA LEU A 12 7.14 -3.82 1.66
C LEU A 12 8.54 -3.28 1.34
N ARG A 13 8.92 -3.25 0.06
CA ARG A 13 10.20 -2.70 -0.38
C ARG A 13 10.06 -1.26 -0.86
N LEU A 14 10.74 -0.33 -0.18
CA LEU A 14 10.93 1.06 -0.65
C LEU A 14 12.22 1.14 -1.48
N ALA A 15 12.11 1.00 -2.81
CA ALA A 15 13.25 1.05 -3.71
C ALA A 15 13.61 2.51 -4.09
N PHE A 16 14.80 2.98 -3.69
CA PHE A 16 15.30 4.32 -3.99
C PHE A 16 16.36 4.29 -5.10
N PRO A 17 16.06 4.82 -6.31
CA PRO A 17 17.04 5.00 -7.37
C PRO A 17 18.09 6.06 -7.01
N ARG A 18 19.34 5.80 -7.40
CA ARG A 18 20.47 6.69 -7.07
C ARG A 18 20.35 8.02 -7.80
N ARG A 19 20.51 9.14 -7.07
CA ARG A 19 20.52 10.53 -7.59
C ARG A 19 19.23 10.98 -8.30
N VAL A 20 18.11 10.30 -8.07
CA VAL A 20 16.82 10.66 -8.67
C VAL A 20 15.98 11.53 -7.74
N PHE A 21 15.99 11.25 -6.44
CA PHE A 21 15.13 11.93 -5.48
C PHE A 21 15.85 12.98 -4.65
N THR A 22 15.14 14.07 -4.35
CA THR A 22 15.59 15.12 -3.45
C THR A 22 15.24 14.80 -1.99
N LEU A 23 15.81 15.57 -1.06
CA LEU A 23 15.46 15.47 0.36
C LEU A 23 13.98 15.78 0.62
N SER A 24 13.38 16.73 -0.11
CA SER A 24 11.97 17.09 0.07
C SER A 24 11.04 15.94 -0.34
N GLN A 25 11.33 15.25 -1.44
CA GLN A 25 10.57 14.07 -1.87
C GLN A 25 10.69 12.93 -0.85
N THR A 26 11.88 12.74 -0.28
CA THR A 26 12.09 11.72 0.76
C THR A 26 11.32 12.07 2.04
N LYS A 27 11.38 13.32 2.49
CA LYS A 27 10.61 13.79 3.66
C LYS A 27 9.11 13.62 3.47
N PHE A 28 8.60 13.96 2.29
CA PHE A 28 7.19 13.76 1.95
C PHE A 28 6.78 12.29 2.13
N VAL A 29 7.57 11.34 1.60
CA VAL A 29 7.27 9.90 1.76
C VAL A 29 7.30 9.48 3.24
N ILE A 30 8.29 9.96 4.01
CA ILE A 30 8.39 9.66 5.45
C ILE A 30 7.14 10.15 6.20
N ASP A 31 6.70 11.38 5.96
CA ASP A 31 5.54 11.96 6.65
C ASP A 31 4.26 11.17 6.33
N ARG A 32 4.06 10.78 5.07
CA ARG A 32 2.89 9.99 4.63
C ARG A 32 2.90 8.57 5.19
N LEU A 33 4.05 7.90 5.19
CA LEU A 33 4.18 6.55 5.76
C LEU A 33 3.99 6.56 7.27
N HIS A 34 4.52 7.57 7.96
CA HIS A 34 4.35 7.71 9.40
C HIS A 34 2.87 7.95 9.76
N TRP A 35 2.15 8.77 8.99
CA TRP A 35 0.71 8.93 9.16
C TRP A 35 -0.06 7.63 8.91
N LEU A 36 0.26 6.89 7.83
CA LEU A 36 -0.40 5.62 7.53
C LEU A 36 -0.16 4.59 8.64
N TYR A 37 1.07 4.51 9.17
CA TYR A 37 1.42 3.61 10.27
C TYR A 37 0.63 3.89 11.55
N LYS A 38 0.32 5.17 11.82
CA LYS A 38 -0.55 5.57 12.95
C LYS A 38 -2.02 5.22 12.73
N ASN A 39 -2.46 5.13 11.48
CA ASN A 39 -3.83 4.81 11.09
C ASN A 39 -3.96 3.37 10.55
N ARG A 40 -2.99 2.49 10.82
CA ARG A 40 -2.94 1.13 10.26
C ARG A 40 -4.15 0.27 10.59
N ASP A 41 -4.84 0.57 11.70
CA ASP A 41 -6.04 -0.15 12.12
C ASP A 41 -7.23 0.10 11.19
N LEU A 42 -7.16 1.16 10.36
CA LEU A 42 -8.09 1.43 9.27
C LEU A 42 -7.76 0.64 8.00
N VAL A 43 -6.60 -0.01 7.90
CA VAL A 43 -6.22 -0.77 6.70
C VAL A 43 -6.71 -2.21 6.86
N GLY A 44 -7.66 -2.60 6.02
CA GLY A 44 -8.21 -3.95 6.00
C GLY A 44 -7.50 -4.88 5.00
N GLY A 45 -7.98 -6.12 4.95
CA GLY A 45 -7.46 -7.12 4.01
C GLY A 45 -7.83 -6.84 2.54
N LEU A 46 -7.12 -7.52 1.65
CA LEU A 46 -7.38 -7.56 0.21
C LEU A 46 -7.75 -8.99 -0.20
N LYS A 47 -8.57 -9.12 -1.25
CA LYS A 47 -8.94 -10.39 -1.88
C LYS A 47 -8.60 -10.36 -3.37
N PHE A 48 -8.21 -11.51 -3.94
CA PHE A 48 -8.08 -11.65 -5.38
C PHE A 48 -9.46 -11.70 -6.03
N VAL A 49 -9.70 -10.83 -7.01
CA VAL A 49 -10.90 -10.84 -7.87
C VAL A 49 -10.61 -11.56 -9.18
N GLU A 50 -9.38 -11.45 -9.68
CA GLU A 50 -8.90 -12.12 -10.88
C GLU A 50 -7.52 -12.70 -10.58
N GLU A 51 -7.43 -14.03 -10.49
CA GLU A 51 -6.18 -14.75 -10.22
C GLU A 51 -5.74 -15.55 -11.46
N PRO A 52 -4.78 -15.03 -12.25
CA PRO A 52 -4.19 -15.79 -13.34
C PRO A 52 -3.24 -16.86 -12.80
N LYS A 53 -3.22 -18.03 -13.46
CA LYS A 53 -2.41 -19.20 -13.05
C LYS A 53 -0.89 -18.95 -13.05
N VAL A 54 -0.42 -17.87 -13.66
CA VAL A 54 0.99 -17.50 -13.79
C VAL A 54 1.12 -15.99 -13.59
N LEU A 55 2.20 -15.52 -12.94
CA LEU A 55 2.46 -14.09 -12.65
C LEU A 55 1.34 -13.35 -11.89
N ARG A 56 0.72 -14.01 -10.91
CA ARG A 56 -0.37 -13.43 -10.08
C ARG A 56 -0.03 -12.09 -9.43
N PHE A 57 1.23 -11.82 -9.10
CA PHE A 57 1.65 -10.53 -8.55
C PHE A 57 1.67 -9.39 -9.57
N PHE A 58 1.82 -9.70 -10.86
CA PHE A 58 1.88 -8.70 -11.93
C PHE A 58 0.53 -8.51 -12.62
N MET A 59 -0.23 -9.59 -12.78
CA MET A 59 -1.49 -9.60 -13.55
C MET A 59 -2.73 -9.80 -12.69
N GLY A 60 -2.57 -10.21 -11.43
CA GLY A 60 -3.70 -10.42 -10.52
C GLY A 60 -4.34 -9.08 -10.11
N LYS A 61 -5.66 -9.06 -10.06
CA LYS A 61 -6.42 -7.91 -9.54
C LYS A 61 -6.83 -8.19 -8.10
N LEU A 62 -6.56 -7.22 -7.24
CA LEU A 62 -6.95 -7.21 -5.84
C LEU A 62 -8.06 -6.21 -5.62
N ASP A 63 -9.01 -6.55 -4.77
CA ASP A 63 -10.05 -5.66 -4.30
C ASP A 63 -10.10 -5.67 -2.78
N ALA A 64 -10.62 -4.60 -2.19
CA ALA A 64 -10.77 -4.50 -0.75
C ALA A 64 -11.80 -5.51 -0.25
N VAL A 65 -11.51 -6.12 0.91
CA VAL A 65 -12.46 -7.04 1.56
C VAL A 65 -13.63 -6.25 2.18
N SER A 66 -13.44 -4.97 2.48
CA SER A 66 -14.42 -4.10 3.15
C SER A 66 -14.31 -2.64 2.70
N ASP A 67 -15.12 -1.77 3.30
CA ASP A 67 -15.16 -0.30 3.11
C ASP A 67 -13.99 0.47 3.75
N TRP A 68 -12.87 -0.22 3.95
CA TRP A 68 -11.69 0.35 4.59
C TRP A 68 -11.00 1.42 3.73
N PRO A 69 -10.94 1.31 2.38
CA PRO A 69 -10.36 2.38 1.56
C PRO A 69 -11.13 3.70 1.70
N GLU A 70 -12.45 3.65 1.76
CA GLU A 70 -13.31 4.84 1.91
C GLU A 70 -13.08 5.50 3.26
N LYS A 71 -13.00 4.71 4.33
CA LYS A 71 -12.67 5.19 5.69
C LYS A 71 -11.29 5.82 5.75
N LEU A 72 -10.30 5.20 5.11
CA LEU A 72 -8.94 5.73 5.06
C LEU A 72 -8.88 7.05 4.28
N VAL A 73 -9.56 7.15 3.14
CA VAL A 73 -9.65 8.38 2.36
C VAL A 73 -10.36 9.49 3.14
N ALA A 74 -11.45 9.17 3.85
CA ALA A 74 -12.15 10.13 4.70
C ALA A 74 -11.24 10.66 5.82
N LYS A 75 -10.51 9.75 6.50
CA LYS A 75 -9.55 10.11 7.54
C LYS A 75 -8.38 10.95 7.00
N TYR A 76 -7.87 10.61 5.82
CA TYR A 76 -6.83 11.37 5.14
C TYR A 76 -7.28 12.80 4.81
N LYS A 77 -8.48 12.96 4.24
CA LYS A 77 -9.05 14.27 3.94
C LYS A 77 -9.32 15.08 5.20
N ALA A 78 -9.75 14.46 6.29
CA ALA A 78 -9.96 15.14 7.56
C ALA A 78 -8.63 15.68 8.16
N ASP A 79 -7.55 14.91 8.06
CA ASP A 79 -6.27 15.26 8.69
C ASP A 79 -5.41 16.20 7.81
N PHE A 80 -5.53 16.12 6.48
CA PHE A 80 -4.71 16.90 5.54
C PHE A 80 -5.49 17.93 4.72
N GLY A 81 -6.83 17.92 4.75
CA GLY A 81 -7.67 18.88 4.04
C GLY A 81 -7.39 18.97 2.54
N ASP A 82 -7.56 20.18 1.98
CA ASP A 82 -7.16 20.56 0.60
C ASP A 82 -5.65 20.89 0.47
N SER A 83 -4.82 20.51 1.45
CA SER A 83 -3.38 20.75 1.37
C SER A 83 -2.71 19.70 0.47
N LEU A 84 -2.86 19.89 -0.84
CA LEU A 84 -2.11 19.22 -1.90
C LEU A 84 -1.27 20.24 -2.67
#